data_AF-A0A226F0I6-F1
#
_entry.id   AF-A0A226F0I6-F1
#
_cell.length_a   1.000
_cell.length_b   1.000
_cell.length_c   1.000
_cell.angle_alpha   90.00
_cell.angle_beta   90.00
_cell.angle_gamma   90.00
#
_symmetry.space_group_name_H-M   'P 1'
#
loop_
_entity.id
_entity.type
_entity.pdbx_description
1 polymer ?
#
loop_
_entity_poly.entity_id
_entity_poly.type
_entity_poly.pdbx_seq_one_letter_code
_entity_poly.pdbx_strand_id
1 'polypeptide(L)'
;MNTTSKAILPHLKNHFKVQKLFHSLYYTWDDRNQAVVASRYLDRTLHRFHITLSWIYLLLQCLKVFNSSTNVTGNVIPAIIIGLYFTGVVLGTKFGTDRADLQLFHVMFSSTSKEKCEGELINKEDELRSKIINVMFIIFQKSSYTFFPLGVFVLVIFRPCQVPLLGSLLIPEQECSTSFLHIGQCNLLKVTLVVLEVTHCVFIMLIGMTYGAYLCVTGVLVLLEEADRSFKPGGVMQDYRHFQVLETLLNCVIRSRTFPLLAGVFPGFQIMIGFVYIRFHEVLSSFELILLGLLLIDVFLVNIIMFTGSGKIYGKSFRSGQRRSDGGERWRDTLQAVRPGGRTARGFNNFWGRMRPYHGQTLQAGQNVATGLDQGQILK
;
A
#
# COMPACT_ATOMS: atom_id res chain seq x y z
N MET A 1 -6.38 10.01 21.68
CA MET A 1 -6.27 10.12 20.21
C MET A 1 -5.49 8.92 19.71
N ASN A 2 -5.86 8.23 18.62
CA ASN A 2 -4.96 7.22 18.04
C ASN A 2 -3.66 7.90 17.59
N THR A 3 -2.57 7.63 18.30
CA THR A 3 -1.27 8.30 18.10
C THR A 3 -0.74 8.03 16.70
N THR A 4 -1.04 6.85 16.16
CA THR A 4 -0.81 6.44 14.78
C THR A 4 -1.53 7.35 13.78
N SER A 5 -2.84 7.55 13.92
CA SER A 5 -3.62 8.37 12.97
C SER A 5 -3.17 9.83 12.96
N LYS A 6 -2.79 10.38 14.13
CA LYS A 6 -2.25 11.74 14.24
C LYS A 6 -0.97 11.92 13.42
N ALA A 7 -0.06 10.95 13.51
CA ALA A 7 1.22 10.98 12.79
C ALA A 7 1.01 10.85 11.28
N ILE A 8 0.07 10.01 10.84
CA ILE A 8 -0.09 9.66 9.42
C ILE A 8 -0.89 10.71 8.63
N LEU A 9 -1.86 11.36 9.26
CA LEU A 9 -2.75 12.33 8.61
C LEU A 9 -2.04 13.43 7.80
N PRO A 10 -1.00 14.14 8.32
CA PRO A 10 -0.32 15.17 7.53
C PRO A 10 0.37 14.59 6.27
N HIS A 11 0.95 13.40 6.38
CA HIS A 11 1.58 12.71 5.25
C HIS A 11 0.55 12.36 4.18
N LEU A 12 -0.58 11.81 4.59
CA LEU A 12 -1.63 11.44 3.67
C LEU A 12 -2.26 12.66 2.97
N LYS A 13 -2.52 13.75 3.70
CA LYS A 13 -2.99 15.00 3.08
C LYS A 13 -2.03 15.50 2.02
N ASN A 14 -0.73 15.48 2.32
CA ASN A 14 0.28 15.84 1.34
C ASN A 14 0.27 14.89 0.12
N HIS A 15 0.14 13.58 0.37
CA HIS A 15 0.01 12.58 -0.68
C HIS A 15 -1.18 12.87 -1.61
N PHE A 16 -2.39 13.06 -1.08
CA PHE A 16 -3.57 13.35 -1.91
C PHE A 16 -3.46 14.67 -2.68
N LYS A 17 -2.77 15.68 -2.13
CA LYS A 17 -2.48 16.92 -2.87
C LYS A 17 -1.61 16.64 -4.10
N VAL A 18 -0.54 15.88 -3.95
CA VAL A 18 0.32 15.47 -5.07
C VAL A 18 -0.47 14.61 -6.05
N GLN A 19 -1.29 13.68 -5.56
CA GLN A 19 -2.06 12.80 -6.42
C GLN A 19 -3.10 13.51 -7.26
N LYS A 20 -3.72 14.54 -6.70
CA LYS A 20 -4.65 15.41 -7.42
C LYS A 20 -3.97 16.14 -8.58
N LEU A 21 -2.69 16.51 -8.42
CA LEU A 21 -1.90 17.12 -9.50
C LEU A 21 -1.67 16.15 -10.66
N PHE A 22 -1.47 14.86 -10.38
CA PHE A 22 -1.19 13.84 -11.39
C PHE A 22 -2.42 13.03 -11.84
N HIS A 23 -3.63 13.38 -11.37
CA HIS A 23 -4.87 12.63 -11.63
C HIS A 23 -4.71 11.11 -11.40
N SER A 24 -3.93 10.74 -10.38
CA SER A 24 -3.39 9.37 -10.23
C SER A 24 -4.30 8.40 -9.48
N LEU A 25 -5.45 8.84 -8.97
CA LEU A 25 -6.36 8.00 -8.19
C LEU A 25 -7.85 8.28 -8.43
N TYR A 26 -8.67 7.31 -8.02
CA TYR A 26 -10.13 7.41 -7.90
C TYR A 26 -10.61 8.21 -6.68
N TYR A 27 -9.70 8.70 -5.85
CA TYR A 27 -10.01 9.33 -4.56
C TYR A 27 -9.36 10.71 -4.48
N THR A 28 -10.05 11.65 -3.84
CA THR A 28 -9.55 12.99 -3.55
C THR A 28 -9.79 13.35 -2.10
N TRP A 29 -8.88 14.11 -1.51
CA TRP A 29 -9.09 14.68 -0.19
C TRP A 29 -10.05 15.88 -0.27
N ASP A 30 -11.11 15.87 0.54
CA ASP A 30 -12.01 16.99 0.72
C ASP A 30 -11.62 17.77 1.98
N ASP A 31 -11.03 18.95 1.79
CA ASP A 31 -10.62 19.83 2.88
C ASP A 31 -11.80 20.35 3.71
N ARG A 32 -13.02 20.39 3.16
CA ARG A 32 -14.20 20.86 3.91
C ARG A 32 -14.67 19.82 4.91
N ASN A 33 -14.82 18.58 4.45
CA ASN A 33 -15.31 17.48 5.27
C ASN A 33 -14.19 16.73 6.02
N GLN A 34 -12.92 17.07 5.78
CA GLN A 34 -11.74 16.36 6.29
C GLN A 34 -11.83 14.84 6.02
N ALA A 35 -12.33 14.50 4.83
CA ALA A 35 -12.65 13.13 4.45
C ALA A 35 -12.12 12.82 3.04
N VAL A 36 -11.88 11.53 2.79
CA VAL A 36 -11.54 11.03 1.46
C VAL A 36 -12.85 10.80 0.70
N VAL A 37 -13.04 11.48 -0.42
CA VAL A 37 -14.22 11.37 -1.28
C VAL A 37 -13.84 10.77 -2.64
N ALA A 38 -14.84 10.26 -3.35
CA ALA A 38 -14.63 9.80 -4.72
C ALA A 38 -14.25 10.97 -5.63
N SER A 39 -13.25 10.77 -6.49
CA SER A 39 -12.75 11.77 -7.42
C SER A 39 -13.76 12.10 -8.53
N ARG A 40 -13.53 13.18 -9.28
CA ARG A 40 -14.42 13.62 -10.37
C ARG A 40 -14.36 12.65 -11.55
N TYR A 41 -15.39 12.63 -12.40
CA TYR A 41 -15.45 11.72 -13.55
C TYR A 41 -14.22 11.82 -14.47
N LEU A 42 -13.76 13.03 -14.77
CA LEU A 42 -12.56 13.26 -15.59
C LEU A 42 -11.31 12.61 -15.01
N ASP A 43 -11.07 12.77 -13.71
CA ASP A 43 -9.91 12.21 -13.03
C ASP A 43 -9.91 10.67 -13.11
N ARG A 44 -11.09 10.05 -13.00
CA ARG A 44 -11.25 8.59 -13.14
C ARG A 44 -10.93 8.13 -14.55
N THR A 45 -11.38 8.87 -15.57
CA THR A 45 -11.11 8.55 -16.97
C THR A 45 -9.63 8.71 -17.30
N LEU A 46 -8.99 9.78 -16.84
CA LEU A 46 -7.55 10.01 -16.99
C LEU A 46 -6.73 8.92 -16.30
N HIS A 47 -7.09 8.54 -15.08
CA HIS A 47 -6.43 7.45 -14.37
C HIS A 47 -6.52 6.13 -15.15
N ARG A 48 -7.70 5.77 -15.67
CA ARG A 48 -7.88 4.56 -16.50
C ARG A 48 -7.04 4.60 -17.77
N PHE A 49 -6.99 5.75 -18.42
CA PHE A 49 -6.16 5.97 -19.59
C PHE A 49 -4.69 5.75 -19.26
N HIS A 50 -4.18 6.38 -18.19
CA HIS A 50 -2.79 6.20 -17.75
C HIS A 50 -2.47 4.74 -17.38
N ILE A 51 -3.35 4.05 -16.66
CA ILE A 51 -3.13 2.62 -16.33
C ILE A 51 -3.08 1.74 -17.58
N THR A 52 -3.96 2.00 -18.55
CA THR A 52 -3.96 1.27 -19.81
C THR A 52 -2.67 1.53 -20.58
N LEU A 53 -2.23 2.79 -20.62
CA LEU A 53 -0.96 3.18 -21.22
C LEU A 53 0.23 2.51 -20.49
N SER A 54 0.18 2.39 -19.17
CA SER A 54 1.20 1.69 -18.38
C SER A 54 1.28 0.20 -18.69
N TRP A 55 0.17 -0.47 -18.96
CA TRP A 55 0.20 -1.87 -19.41
C TRP A 55 0.87 -2.03 -20.77
N ILE A 56 0.54 -1.15 -21.72
CA ILE A 56 1.16 -1.16 -23.05
C ILE A 56 2.66 -0.91 -22.91
N TYR A 57 3.04 0.10 -22.13
CA TYR A 57 4.42 0.43 -21.85
C TYR A 57 5.18 -0.76 -21.23
N LEU A 58 4.64 -1.39 -20.19
CA LEU A 58 5.23 -2.59 -19.58
C LEU A 58 5.37 -3.76 -20.57
N LEU A 59 4.38 -3.99 -21.43
CA LEU A 59 4.45 -5.05 -22.43
C LEU A 59 5.60 -4.79 -23.41
N LEU A 60 5.73 -3.55 -23.89
CA LEU A 60 6.83 -3.16 -24.77
C LEU A 60 8.20 -3.31 -24.09
N GLN A 61 8.30 -2.93 -22.81
CA GLN A 61 9.52 -3.12 -22.02
C GLN A 61 9.91 -4.58 -21.89
N CYS A 62 8.95 -5.44 -21.53
CA CYS A 62 9.16 -6.88 -21.42
C CYS A 62 9.62 -7.46 -22.76
N LEU A 63 8.94 -7.15 -23.87
CA LEU A 63 9.32 -7.62 -25.20
C LEU A 63 10.74 -7.19 -25.58
N LYS A 64 11.13 -5.94 -25.25
CA LYS A 64 12.48 -5.45 -25.54
C LYS A 64 13.54 -6.15 -24.70
N VAL A 65 13.30 -6.38 -23.40
CA VAL A 65 14.23 -7.13 -22.53
C VAL A 65 14.34 -8.59 -22.97
N PHE A 66 13.26 -9.23 -23.38
CA PHE A 66 13.31 -10.62 -23.86
C PHE A 66 14.05 -10.77 -25.20
N ASN A 67 13.99 -9.76 -26.06
CA ASN A 67 14.65 -9.77 -27.36
C ASN A 67 16.08 -9.22 -27.32
N SER A 68 16.54 -8.62 -26.21
CA SER A 68 17.88 -8.04 -26.14
C SER A 68 18.94 -9.12 -25.91
N SER A 69 19.91 -9.22 -26.81
CA SER A 69 21.06 -10.14 -26.71
C SER A 69 22.14 -9.69 -25.71
N THR A 70 21.79 -8.81 -24.78
CA THR A 70 22.70 -8.20 -23.81
C THR A 70 23.10 -9.18 -22.71
N ASN A 71 24.31 -9.00 -22.18
CA ASN A 71 24.80 -9.76 -21.04
C ASN A 71 23.83 -9.66 -19.85
N VAL A 72 23.68 -10.75 -19.09
CA VAL A 72 22.78 -10.86 -17.94
C VAL A 72 22.90 -9.64 -17.01
N THR A 73 24.13 -9.21 -16.71
CA THR A 73 24.42 -8.05 -15.85
C THR A 73 23.75 -6.75 -16.32
N GLY A 74 23.70 -6.51 -17.63
CA GLY A 74 23.09 -5.32 -18.21
C GLY A 74 21.56 -5.31 -18.07
N ASN A 75 20.94 -6.48 -17.90
CA ASN A 75 19.48 -6.64 -17.83
C ASN A 75 18.95 -6.68 -16.39
N VAL A 76 19.83 -6.66 -15.38
CA VAL A 76 19.43 -6.73 -13.97
C VAL A 76 18.69 -5.48 -13.50
N ILE A 77 19.28 -4.27 -13.64
CA ILE A 77 18.61 -3.03 -13.24
C ILE A 77 17.29 -2.83 -14.00
N PRO A 78 17.26 -3.03 -15.33
CA PRO A 78 16.01 -2.94 -16.09
C PRO A 78 14.94 -3.89 -15.60
N ALA A 79 15.30 -5.13 -15.24
CA ALA A 79 14.36 -6.10 -14.69
C ALA A 79 13.78 -5.64 -13.33
N ILE A 80 14.60 -5.01 -12.47
CA ILE A 80 14.13 -4.43 -11.20
C ILE A 80 13.14 -3.29 -11.45
N ILE A 81 13.45 -2.38 -12.39
CA ILE A 81 12.56 -1.26 -12.74
C ILE A 81 11.25 -1.76 -13.35
N ILE A 82 11.30 -2.70 -14.31
CA ILE A 82 10.12 -3.35 -14.87
C ILE A 82 9.29 -4.00 -13.78
N GLY A 83 9.94 -4.68 -12.84
CA GLY A 83 9.29 -5.30 -11.70
C GLY A 83 8.56 -4.30 -10.79
N LEU A 84 9.19 -3.17 -10.49
CA LEU A 84 8.58 -2.07 -9.76
C LEU A 84 7.37 -1.49 -10.51
N TYR A 85 7.50 -1.29 -11.82
CA TYR A 85 6.40 -0.81 -12.65
C TYR A 85 5.26 -1.83 -12.72
N PHE A 86 5.57 -3.11 -12.89
CA PHE A 86 4.60 -4.19 -12.88
C PHE A 86 3.80 -4.21 -11.58
N THR A 87 4.47 -4.14 -10.42
CA THR A 87 3.76 -4.10 -9.13
C THR A 87 2.87 -2.87 -9.00
N GLY A 88 3.36 -1.68 -9.35
CA GLY A 88 2.55 -0.47 -9.30
C GLY A 88 1.34 -0.53 -10.23
N VAL A 89 1.49 -1.05 -11.45
CA VAL A 89 0.39 -1.23 -12.41
C VAL A 89 -0.62 -2.26 -11.91
N VAL A 90 -0.19 -3.43 -11.42
CA VAL A 90 -1.08 -4.45 -10.84
C VAL A 90 -1.83 -3.90 -9.61
N LEU A 91 -1.18 -3.11 -8.76
CA LEU A 91 -1.87 -2.37 -7.68
C LEU A 91 -2.77 -1.26 -8.21
N GLY A 92 -2.51 -0.74 -9.39
CA GLY A 92 -3.31 0.32 -10.01
C GLY A 92 -4.52 -0.19 -10.78
N THR A 93 -4.57 -1.47 -11.19
CA THR A 93 -5.68 -2.06 -11.95
C THR A 93 -6.97 -2.24 -11.12
N LYS A 94 -7.57 -1.14 -10.68
CA LYS A 94 -8.97 -1.11 -10.26
C LYS A 94 -9.75 -0.40 -11.36
N PHE A 95 -10.79 -1.06 -11.89
CA PHE A 95 -11.65 -0.47 -12.91
C PHE A 95 -12.74 0.43 -12.30
N GLY A 96 -12.80 0.59 -10.97
CA GLY A 96 -13.78 1.45 -10.31
C GLY A 96 -13.37 1.85 -8.90
N THR A 97 -14.11 2.80 -8.35
CA THR A 97 -13.99 3.24 -6.96
C THR A 97 -14.48 2.12 -6.06
N ASP A 98 -13.57 1.54 -5.28
CA ASP A 98 -13.92 0.50 -4.32
C ASP A 98 -14.47 1.16 -3.05
N ARG A 99 -15.70 0.80 -2.69
CA ARG A 99 -16.33 1.34 -1.47
C ARG A 99 -15.58 0.91 -0.22
N ALA A 100 -14.94 -0.27 -0.25
CA ALA A 100 -14.19 -0.78 0.90
C ALA A 100 -12.95 0.07 1.18
N ASP A 101 -12.21 0.50 0.15
CA ASP A 101 -11.05 1.39 0.31
C ASP A 101 -11.47 2.73 0.94
N LEU A 102 -12.56 3.32 0.43
CA LEU A 102 -13.08 4.61 0.91
C LEU A 102 -13.58 4.52 2.35
N GLN A 103 -14.29 3.44 2.68
CA GLN A 103 -14.70 3.15 4.06
C GLN A 103 -13.47 2.95 4.97
N LEU A 104 -12.44 2.24 4.52
CA LEU A 104 -11.23 2.02 5.31
C LEU A 104 -10.52 3.36 5.59
N PHE A 105 -10.35 4.20 4.57
CA PHE A 105 -9.85 5.56 4.76
C PHE A 105 -10.69 6.34 5.76
N HIS A 106 -12.01 6.35 5.61
CA HIS A 106 -12.89 7.06 6.53
C HIS A 106 -12.77 6.56 7.98
N VAL A 107 -12.71 5.25 8.21
CA VAL A 107 -12.50 4.69 9.55
C VAL A 107 -11.14 5.11 10.11
N MET A 108 -10.07 5.06 9.31
CA MET A 108 -8.72 5.48 9.72
C MET A 108 -8.63 6.96 10.13
N PHE A 109 -9.47 7.84 9.57
CA PHE A 109 -9.46 9.28 9.88
C PHE A 109 -10.53 9.73 10.87
N SER A 110 -11.68 9.07 10.90
CA SER A 110 -12.75 9.41 11.85
C SER A 110 -12.30 9.28 13.31
N SER A 111 -11.37 8.37 13.60
CA SER A 111 -10.71 8.22 14.91
C SER A 111 -9.89 9.45 15.33
N THR A 112 -9.51 10.30 14.38
CA THR A 112 -8.75 11.53 14.64
C THR A 112 -9.64 12.62 15.25
N SER A 113 -10.93 12.65 14.89
CA SER A 113 -11.82 13.78 15.19
C SER A 113 -12.42 13.73 16.60
N LYS A 114 -12.69 12.53 17.14
CA LYS A 114 -13.52 12.35 18.34
C LYS A 114 -12.82 12.59 19.68
N GLU A 115 -11.49 12.71 19.72
CA GLU A 115 -10.72 12.58 20.98
C GLU A 115 -10.04 13.88 21.45
N LYS A 116 -10.53 15.06 21.03
CA LYS A 116 -9.96 16.36 21.41
C LYS A 116 -10.27 16.83 22.85
N CYS A 117 -11.03 16.08 23.65
CA CYS A 117 -11.65 16.63 24.87
C CYS A 117 -11.21 16.04 26.21
N GLU A 118 -10.29 15.06 26.28
CA GLU A 118 -9.81 14.55 27.57
C GLU A 118 -8.30 14.75 27.72
N GLY A 119 -7.90 15.45 28.78
CA GLY A 119 -6.52 15.76 29.14
C GLY A 119 -5.74 14.55 29.65
N GLU A 120 -5.82 13.43 28.93
CA GLU A 120 -5.15 12.18 29.30
C GLU A 120 -3.63 12.31 29.14
N LEU A 121 -2.89 11.88 30.16
CA LEU A 121 -1.43 11.88 30.19
C LEU A 121 -0.89 10.98 29.08
N ILE A 122 -0.27 11.57 28.06
CA ILE A 122 0.32 10.83 26.94
C ILE A 122 1.45 9.94 27.48
N ASN A 123 1.32 8.62 27.27
CA ASN A 123 2.38 7.67 27.61
C ASN A 123 3.61 7.89 26.70
N LYS A 124 4.81 7.88 27.29
CA LYS A 124 6.10 8.01 26.59
C LYS A 124 6.28 6.97 25.47
N GLU A 125 5.71 5.78 25.63
CA GLU A 125 5.75 4.72 24.61
C GLU A 125 4.96 5.10 23.35
N ASP A 126 3.81 5.77 23.50
CA ASP A 126 2.98 6.22 22.40
C ASP A 126 3.64 7.37 21.63
N GLU A 127 4.37 8.24 22.32
CA GLU A 127 5.18 9.28 21.70
C GLU A 127 6.30 8.68 20.84
N LEU A 128 7.04 7.69 21.36
CA LEU A 128 8.09 7.00 20.62
C LEU A 128 7.52 6.29 19.38
N ARG A 129 6.41 5.58 19.53
CA ARG A 129 5.72 4.91 18.43
C ARG A 129 5.31 5.90 17.34
N SER A 130 4.70 7.02 17.72
CA SER A 130 4.30 8.08 16.80
C SER A 130 5.50 8.66 16.04
N LYS A 131 6.63 8.92 16.72
CA LYS A 131 7.88 9.38 16.09
C LYS A 131 8.41 8.38 15.06
N ILE A 132 8.42 7.08 15.39
CA ILE A 132 8.88 6.04 14.46
C ILE A 132 8.00 5.98 13.21
N ILE A 133 6.67 5.99 13.39
CA ILE A 133 5.71 5.99 12.28
C ILE A 133 5.92 7.23 11.40
N ASN A 134 6.06 8.41 12.01
CA ASN A 134 6.32 9.65 11.29
C ASN A 134 7.62 9.59 10.47
N VAL A 135 8.73 9.15 11.07
CA VAL A 135 10.02 8.99 10.37
C VAL A 135 9.89 8.03 9.20
N MET A 136 9.21 6.90 9.38
CA MET A 136 9.00 5.92 8.33
C MET A 136 8.20 6.51 7.15
N PHE A 137 7.09 7.21 7.40
CA PHE A 137 6.33 7.84 6.33
C PHE A 137 7.10 8.97 5.64
N ILE A 138 7.97 9.69 6.36
CA ILE A 138 8.91 10.64 5.74
C ILE A 138 9.85 9.91 4.78
N ILE A 139 10.44 8.79 5.19
CA ILE A 139 11.32 7.97 4.34
C ILE A 139 10.57 7.54 3.08
N PHE A 140 9.40 6.92 3.22
CA PHE A 140 8.59 6.47 2.07
C PHE A 140 8.20 7.60 1.12
N GLN A 141 7.82 8.77 1.66
CA GLN A 141 7.46 9.91 0.82
C GLN A 141 8.67 10.47 0.07
N LYS A 142 9.81 10.62 0.75
CA LYS A 142 11.02 11.19 0.15
C LYS A 142 11.64 10.24 -0.86
N SER A 143 11.70 8.95 -0.55
CA SER A 143 12.15 7.93 -1.49
C SER A 143 11.27 7.94 -2.74
N SER A 144 9.96 7.77 -2.58
CA SER A 144 9.02 7.57 -3.68
C SER A 144 8.78 8.82 -4.53
N TYR A 145 8.73 10.02 -3.93
CA TYR A 145 8.39 11.25 -4.68
C TYR A 145 9.61 12.03 -5.16
N THR A 146 10.74 11.90 -4.48
CA THR A 146 11.93 12.70 -4.77
C THR A 146 13.03 11.83 -5.33
N PHE A 147 13.50 10.85 -4.58
CA PHE A 147 14.70 10.09 -4.98
C PHE A 147 14.46 9.19 -6.19
N PHE A 148 13.34 8.47 -6.27
CA PHE A 148 13.09 7.59 -7.43
C PHE A 148 12.84 8.35 -8.73
N PRO A 149 11.95 9.35 -8.80
CA PRO A 149 11.77 10.14 -10.02
C PRO A 149 13.03 10.87 -10.44
N LEU A 150 13.82 11.38 -9.48
CA LEU A 150 15.14 11.96 -9.76
C LEU A 150 16.12 10.90 -10.28
N GLY A 151 16.07 9.69 -9.70
CA GLY A 151 16.70 8.47 -10.19
C GLY A 151 16.50 8.25 -11.68
N VAL A 152 15.23 8.15 -12.07
CA VAL A 152 14.82 7.95 -13.46
C VAL A 152 15.19 9.16 -14.32
N PHE A 153 15.00 10.39 -13.85
CA PHE A 153 15.38 11.60 -14.58
C PHE A 153 16.87 11.60 -14.96
N VAL A 154 17.74 11.34 -13.98
CA VAL A 154 19.20 11.22 -14.18
C VAL A 154 19.50 10.07 -15.16
N LEU A 155 18.89 8.90 -14.97
CA LEU A 155 19.09 7.74 -15.84
C LEU A 155 18.69 8.04 -17.29
N VAL A 156 17.56 8.72 -17.53
CA VAL A 156 17.11 9.07 -18.87
C VAL A 156 18.02 10.12 -19.51
N ILE A 157 18.54 11.08 -18.75
CA ILE A 157 19.47 12.10 -19.29
C ILE A 157 20.81 11.48 -19.70
N PHE A 158 21.38 10.64 -18.84
CA PHE A 158 22.71 10.07 -19.08
C PHE A 158 22.68 8.86 -20.01
N ARG A 159 21.58 8.08 -20.01
CA ARG A 159 21.43 6.84 -20.76
C ARG A 159 20.01 6.70 -21.32
N PRO A 160 19.59 7.58 -22.25
CA PRO A 160 18.22 7.58 -22.78
C PRO A 160 17.86 6.27 -23.48
N CYS A 161 18.84 5.57 -24.03
CA CYS A 161 18.65 4.31 -24.75
C CYS A 161 18.83 3.06 -23.87
N GLN A 162 18.99 3.22 -22.55
CA GLN A 162 19.02 2.08 -21.65
C GLN A 162 17.61 1.48 -21.55
N VAL A 163 17.48 0.22 -21.93
CA VAL A 163 16.29 -0.60 -21.61
C VAL A 163 16.10 -0.51 -20.08
N PRO A 164 14.91 -0.22 -19.54
CA PRO A 164 13.60 -0.38 -20.15
C PRO A 164 12.98 0.95 -20.60
N LEU A 165 13.75 2.03 -20.71
CA LEU A 165 13.21 3.33 -21.11
C LEU A 165 12.70 3.31 -22.57
N LEU A 166 11.64 4.06 -22.85
CA LEU A 166 11.07 4.31 -24.20
C LEU A 166 12.13 4.82 -25.18
N GLY A 167 13.19 5.47 -24.70
CA GLY A 167 14.25 5.97 -25.56
C GLY A 167 14.93 4.84 -26.33
N SER A 168 15.01 3.64 -25.77
CA SER A 168 15.53 2.45 -26.47
C SER A 168 14.66 1.95 -27.64
N LEU A 169 13.40 2.42 -27.72
CA LEU A 169 12.45 2.07 -28.78
C LEU A 169 12.29 3.19 -29.80
N LEU A 170 12.30 4.43 -29.35
CA LEU A 170 12.00 5.61 -30.18
C LEU A 170 13.25 6.27 -30.76
N ILE A 171 14.40 6.17 -30.09
CA ILE A 171 15.64 6.82 -30.51
C ILE A 171 16.47 5.82 -31.31
N PRO A 172 16.89 6.15 -32.55
CA PRO A 172 17.80 5.30 -33.31
C PRO A 172 19.13 5.08 -32.56
N GLU A 173 19.70 3.89 -32.65
CA GLU A 173 20.93 3.52 -31.93
C GLU A 173 22.10 4.48 -32.21
N GLN A 174 22.13 5.07 -33.40
CA GLN A 174 23.15 6.05 -33.82
C GLN A 174 23.10 7.35 -33.00
N GLU A 175 21.93 7.75 -32.51
CA GLU A 175 21.76 8.99 -31.75
C GLU A 175 21.97 8.80 -30.24
N CYS A 176 22.05 7.55 -29.77
CA CYS A 176 22.18 7.23 -28.35
C CYS A 176 23.51 7.68 -27.74
N SER A 177 24.57 7.81 -28.56
CA SER A 177 25.88 8.29 -28.14
C SER A 177 26.00 9.82 -28.14
N THR A 178 25.04 10.53 -28.73
CA THR A 178 25.09 11.99 -28.85
C THR A 178 24.68 12.66 -27.54
N SER A 179 25.58 13.47 -26.99
CA SER A 179 25.32 14.25 -25.78
C SER A 179 24.07 15.11 -25.91
N PHE A 180 23.29 15.22 -24.83
CA PHE A 180 22.05 16.00 -24.77
C PHE A 180 22.28 17.50 -25.08
N LEU A 181 23.52 17.98 -24.95
CA LEU A 181 23.89 19.39 -25.15
C LEU A 181 24.03 19.79 -26.63
N HIS A 182 24.03 18.85 -27.57
CA HIS A 182 24.12 19.21 -28.99
C HIS A 182 22.77 19.77 -29.46
N ILE A 183 22.70 21.09 -29.66
CA ILE A 183 21.46 21.82 -30.00
C ILE A 183 21.04 21.49 -31.45
N GLY A 184 20.17 20.50 -31.61
CA GLY A 184 19.57 20.12 -32.90
C GLY A 184 18.09 19.76 -32.77
N GLN A 185 17.40 19.52 -33.90
CA GLN A 185 15.97 19.19 -33.94
C GLN A 185 15.59 17.95 -33.11
N CYS A 186 16.52 17.03 -32.85
CA CYS A 186 16.30 15.86 -31.98
C CYS A 186 16.13 16.19 -30.48
N ASN A 187 16.37 17.44 -30.05
CA ASN A 187 16.26 17.79 -28.62
C ASN A 187 14.82 17.83 -28.12
N LEU A 188 13.85 18.20 -28.96
CA LEU A 188 12.44 18.24 -28.54
C LEU A 188 11.93 16.83 -28.22
N LEU A 189 12.29 15.83 -29.04
CA LEU A 189 11.94 14.43 -28.81
C LEU A 189 12.57 13.93 -27.51
N LYS A 190 13.87 14.19 -27.29
CA LYS A 190 14.58 13.79 -26.06
C LYS A 190 13.95 14.42 -24.80
N VAL A 191 13.64 15.73 -24.83
CA VAL A 191 12.98 16.41 -23.70
C VAL A 191 11.58 15.82 -23.45
N THR A 192 10.80 15.60 -24.50
CA THR A 192 9.47 14.99 -24.39
C THR A 192 9.54 13.61 -23.76
N LEU A 193 10.54 12.81 -24.15
CA LEU A 193 10.77 11.48 -23.60
C LEU A 193 11.14 11.52 -22.11
N VAL A 194 12.03 12.43 -21.71
CA VAL A 194 12.38 12.65 -20.29
C VAL A 194 11.15 13.01 -19.48
N VAL A 195 10.34 13.97 -19.95
CA VAL A 195 9.12 14.40 -19.25
C VAL A 195 8.13 13.24 -19.14
N LEU A 196 7.95 12.46 -20.21
CA LEU A 196 7.05 11.32 -20.23
C LEU A 196 7.51 10.24 -19.24
N GLU A 197 8.79 9.86 -19.26
CA GLU A 197 9.37 8.84 -18.38
C GLU A 197 9.27 9.21 -16.91
N VAL A 198 9.65 10.45 -16.56
CA VAL A 198 9.56 10.94 -15.18
C VAL A 198 8.10 11.02 -14.73
N THR A 199 7.21 11.54 -15.57
CA THR A 199 5.78 11.61 -15.25
C THR A 199 5.19 10.22 -15.04
N HIS A 200 5.55 9.27 -15.90
CA HIS A 200 5.14 7.88 -15.79
C HIS A 200 5.62 7.24 -14.49
N CYS A 201 6.91 7.40 -14.18
CA CYS A 201 7.50 6.92 -12.94
C CYS A 201 6.76 7.50 -11.71
N VAL A 202 6.54 8.82 -11.68
CA VAL A 202 5.81 9.47 -10.57
C VAL A 202 4.40 8.91 -10.44
N PHE A 203 3.67 8.75 -11.54
CA PHE A 203 2.33 8.18 -11.53
C PHE A 203 2.29 6.77 -10.92
N ILE A 204 3.18 5.88 -11.36
CA ILE A 204 3.29 4.51 -10.83
C ILE A 204 3.66 4.49 -9.34
N MET A 205 4.60 5.34 -8.93
CA MET A 205 5.01 5.44 -7.52
C MET A 205 3.90 5.96 -6.63
N LEU A 206 3.09 6.92 -7.11
CA LEU A 206 1.93 7.42 -6.36
C LEU A 206 0.89 6.31 -6.13
N ILE A 207 0.66 5.46 -7.12
CA ILE A 207 -0.23 4.31 -7.00
C ILE A 207 0.32 3.29 -5.99
N GLY A 208 1.59 2.90 -6.15
CA GLY A 208 2.27 1.98 -5.24
C GLY A 208 2.21 2.46 -3.79
N MET A 209 2.47 3.76 -3.56
CA MET A 209 2.38 4.39 -2.25
C MET A 209 0.97 4.35 -1.66
N THR A 210 -0.07 4.56 -2.48
CA THR A 210 -1.46 4.52 -2.01
C THR A 210 -1.81 3.15 -1.46
N TYR A 211 -1.59 2.11 -2.26
CA TYR A 211 -2.06 0.77 -1.94
C TYR A 211 -1.10 0.04 -0.98
N GLY A 212 0.20 0.23 -1.15
CA GLY A 212 1.23 -0.36 -0.29
C GLY A 212 1.35 0.35 1.06
N ALA A 213 1.74 1.63 1.05
CA ALA A 213 1.99 2.35 2.30
C ALA A 213 0.68 2.83 2.97
N TYR A 214 -0.15 3.58 2.27
CA TYR A 214 -1.30 4.21 2.94
C TYR A 214 -2.46 3.27 3.24
N LEU A 215 -2.78 2.31 2.37
CA LEU A 215 -3.85 1.35 2.65
C LEU A 215 -3.36 0.17 3.49
N CYS A 216 -2.29 -0.52 3.07
CA CYS A 216 -1.86 -1.72 3.78
C CYS A 216 -1.09 -1.42 5.06
N VAL A 217 0.00 -0.64 4.99
CA VAL A 217 0.81 -0.37 6.18
C VAL A 217 0.00 0.41 7.23
N THR A 218 -0.69 1.49 6.85
CA THR A 218 -1.57 2.21 7.81
C THR A 218 -2.69 1.30 8.32
N GLY A 219 -3.35 0.53 7.46
CA GLY A 219 -4.44 -0.35 7.85
C GLY A 219 -4.01 -1.39 8.90
N VAL A 220 -2.83 -2.00 8.72
CA VAL A 220 -2.24 -2.91 9.71
C VAL A 220 -1.86 -2.20 11.00
N LEU A 221 -1.27 -0.99 10.92
CA LEU A 221 -0.88 -0.22 12.11
C LEU A 221 -2.10 0.21 12.95
N VAL A 222 -3.19 0.65 12.29
CA VAL A 222 -4.45 1.01 12.94
C VAL A 222 -5.12 -0.23 13.53
N LEU A 223 -5.16 -1.35 12.79
CA LEU A 223 -5.71 -2.61 13.30
C LEU A 223 -4.91 -3.15 14.50
N LEU A 224 -3.58 -3.00 14.49
CA LEU A 224 -2.72 -3.36 15.61
C LEU A 224 -3.02 -2.49 16.83
N GLU A 225 -3.17 -1.17 16.66
CA GLU A 225 -3.56 -0.29 17.76
C GLU A 225 -4.93 -0.65 18.35
N GLU A 226 -5.90 -0.96 17.49
CA GLU A 226 -7.24 -1.32 17.92
C GLU A 226 -7.27 -2.69 18.62
N ALA A 227 -6.43 -3.63 18.20
CA ALA A 227 -6.20 -4.89 18.90
C ALA A 227 -5.64 -4.64 20.30
N ASP A 228 -4.66 -3.74 20.42
CA ASP A 228 -4.01 -3.42 21.68
C ASP A 228 -5.00 -2.85 22.71
N ARG A 229 -5.98 -2.08 22.24
CA ARG A 229 -7.08 -1.55 23.06
C ARG A 229 -8.11 -2.63 23.41
N SER A 230 -8.60 -3.35 22.41
CA SER A 230 -9.68 -4.33 22.55
C SER A 230 -9.32 -5.52 23.44
N PHE A 231 -8.03 -5.85 23.55
CA PHE A 231 -7.54 -6.99 24.34
C PHE A 231 -6.98 -6.61 25.72
N LYS A 232 -7.19 -5.36 26.19
CA LYS A 232 -6.87 -5.00 27.58
C LYS A 232 -7.79 -5.76 28.56
N PRO A 233 -7.28 -6.20 29.72
CA PRO A 233 -8.11 -6.81 30.77
C PRO A 233 -9.24 -5.84 31.16
N GLY A 234 -10.49 -6.31 31.17
CA GLY A 234 -11.66 -5.46 31.46
C GLY A 234 -12.23 -4.70 30.26
N GLY A 235 -11.71 -4.92 29.04
CA GLY A 235 -12.25 -4.32 27.82
C GLY A 235 -13.73 -4.61 27.59
N VAL A 236 -14.47 -3.60 27.14
CA VAL A 236 -15.91 -3.69 26.87
C VAL A 236 -16.14 -4.48 25.58
N MET A 237 -17.23 -5.26 25.51
CA MET A 237 -17.58 -6.00 24.28
C MET A 237 -17.74 -5.12 23.03
N GLN A 238 -17.96 -3.82 23.22
CA GLN A 238 -18.10 -2.84 22.15
C GLN A 238 -16.79 -2.65 21.36
N ASP A 239 -15.64 -2.61 22.03
CA ASP A 239 -14.33 -2.44 21.40
C ASP A 239 -14.01 -3.63 20.49
N TYR A 240 -14.34 -4.83 20.95
CA TYR A 240 -14.16 -6.05 20.16
C TYR A 240 -15.00 -6.04 18.87
N ARG A 241 -16.22 -5.50 18.90
CA ARG A 241 -17.05 -5.36 17.68
C ARG A 241 -16.40 -4.38 16.70
N HIS A 242 -15.88 -3.26 17.19
CA HIS A 242 -15.20 -2.28 16.35
C HIS A 242 -13.94 -2.90 15.68
N PHE A 243 -13.14 -3.62 16.47
CA PHE A 243 -12.00 -4.38 15.96
C PHE A 243 -12.39 -5.38 14.86
N GLN A 244 -13.46 -6.17 15.06
CA GLN A 244 -13.94 -7.14 14.07
C GLN A 244 -14.38 -6.48 12.75
N VAL A 245 -15.04 -5.32 12.84
CA VAL A 245 -15.45 -4.55 11.65
C VAL A 245 -14.22 -4.06 10.90
N LEU A 246 -13.24 -3.48 11.60
CA LEU A 246 -12.00 -3.01 11.00
C LEU A 246 -11.18 -4.16 10.36
N GLU A 247 -11.08 -5.30 11.04
CA GLU A 247 -10.42 -6.52 10.53
C GLU A 247 -11.10 -6.99 9.24
N THR A 248 -12.44 -7.04 9.23
CA THR A 248 -13.22 -7.45 8.06
C THR A 248 -13.05 -6.48 6.90
N LEU A 249 -13.05 -5.19 7.19
CA LEU A 249 -12.87 -4.13 6.18
C LEU A 249 -11.47 -4.16 5.59
N LEU A 250 -10.43 -4.25 6.43
CA LEU A 250 -9.04 -4.37 5.98
C LEU A 250 -8.86 -5.63 5.13
N ASN A 251 -9.39 -6.77 5.58
CA ASN A 251 -9.36 -8.01 4.82
C ASN A 251 -10.07 -7.90 3.47
N CYS A 252 -11.21 -7.20 3.40
CA CYS A 252 -11.90 -6.96 2.13
C CYS A 252 -11.01 -6.20 1.14
N VAL A 253 -10.30 -5.16 1.61
CA VAL A 253 -9.40 -4.34 0.80
C VAL A 253 -8.14 -5.09 0.37
N ILE A 254 -7.49 -5.84 1.27
CA ILE A 254 -6.18 -6.43 1.00
C ILE A 254 -6.27 -7.80 0.32
N ARG A 255 -7.26 -8.63 0.66
CA ARG A 255 -7.21 -10.08 0.40
C ARG A 255 -7.15 -10.47 -1.07
N SER A 256 -7.89 -9.78 -1.93
CA SER A 256 -8.05 -10.21 -3.33
C SER A 256 -6.81 -9.97 -4.17
N ARG A 257 -6.07 -8.89 -3.90
CA ARG A 257 -5.01 -8.41 -4.81
C ARG A 257 -3.78 -7.90 -4.09
N THR A 258 -3.97 -7.02 -3.12
CA THR A 258 -2.83 -6.35 -2.48
C THR A 258 -2.04 -7.34 -1.61
N PHE A 259 -2.72 -8.26 -0.93
CA PHE A 259 -2.08 -9.26 -0.08
C PHE A 259 -1.24 -10.27 -0.87
N PRO A 260 -1.74 -10.95 -1.94
CA PRO A 260 -0.88 -11.83 -2.75
C PRO A 260 0.36 -11.12 -3.30
N LEU A 261 0.20 -9.87 -3.75
CA LEU A 261 1.31 -9.09 -4.27
C LEU A 261 2.32 -8.72 -3.17
N LEU A 262 1.87 -8.18 -2.05
CA LEU A 262 2.77 -7.83 -0.94
C LEU A 262 3.41 -9.07 -0.31
N ALA A 263 2.68 -10.19 -0.18
CA ALA A 263 3.20 -11.38 0.48
C ALA A 263 4.18 -12.17 -0.38
N GLY A 264 3.98 -12.20 -1.71
CA GLY A 264 4.85 -12.92 -2.63
C GLY A 264 5.92 -12.02 -3.25
N VAL A 265 5.51 -10.89 -3.81
CA VAL A 265 6.35 -10.10 -4.70
C VAL A 265 7.32 -9.19 -3.92
N PHE A 266 6.91 -8.62 -2.80
CA PHE A 266 7.80 -7.72 -2.03
C PHE A 266 8.98 -8.47 -1.38
N PRO A 267 8.80 -9.62 -0.70
CA PRO A 267 9.92 -10.44 -0.25
C PRO A 267 10.82 -10.89 -1.41
N GLY A 268 10.23 -11.26 -2.54
CA GLY A 268 10.97 -11.58 -3.77
C GLY A 268 11.84 -10.42 -4.23
N PHE A 269 11.29 -9.20 -4.30
CA PHE A 269 12.05 -7.99 -4.60
C PHE A 269 13.16 -7.73 -3.60
N GLN A 270 12.89 -7.88 -2.31
CA GLN A 270 13.90 -7.67 -1.27
C GLN A 270 15.10 -8.60 -1.46
N ILE A 271 14.85 -9.88 -1.73
CA ILE A 271 15.91 -10.87 -1.98
C ILE A 271 16.66 -10.54 -3.29
N MET A 272 15.93 -10.27 -4.37
CA MET A 272 16.51 -9.95 -5.67
C MET A 272 17.37 -8.68 -5.61
N ILE A 273 16.84 -7.58 -5.05
CA ILE A 273 17.57 -6.32 -4.91
C ILE A 273 18.78 -6.51 -4.00
N GLY A 274 18.64 -7.21 -2.87
CA GLY A 274 19.75 -7.50 -1.96
C GLY A 274 20.85 -8.32 -2.64
N PHE A 275 20.50 -9.36 -3.40
CA PHE A 275 21.46 -10.13 -4.18
C PHE A 275 22.19 -9.26 -5.20
N VAL A 276 21.46 -8.43 -5.94
CA VAL A 276 22.04 -7.54 -6.95
C VAL A 276 22.96 -6.51 -6.32
N TYR A 277 22.53 -5.92 -5.20
CA TYR A 277 23.31 -4.96 -4.45
C TYR A 277 24.64 -5.57 -4.00
N ILE A 278 24.65 -6.78 -3.46
CA ILE A 278 25.89 -7.45 -3.00
C ILE A 278 26.76 -7.89 -4.18
N ARG A 279 26.17 -8.54 -5.20
CA ARG A 279 26.92 -9.18 -6.28
C ARG A 279 27.49 -8.19 -7.29
N PHE A 280 26.80 -7.09 -7.55
CA PHE A 280 27.16 -6.14 -8.61
C PHE A 280 27.62 -4.78 -8.07
N HIS A 281 27.95 -4.66 -6.77
CA HIS A 281 28.40 -3.38 -6.20
C HIS A 281 29.65 -2.79 -6.86
N GLU A 282 30.54 -3.63 -7.42
CA GLU A 282 31.75 -3.14 -8.11
C GLU A 282 31.46 -2.65 -9.54
N VAL A 283 30.37 -3.11 -10.16
CA VAL A 283 30.02 -2.81 -11.56
C VAL A 283 29.01 -1.67 -11.66
N LEU A 284 28.14 -1.53 -10.66
CA LEU A 284 27.11 -0.51 -10.61
C LEU A 284 27.72 0.85 -10.26
N SER A 285 27.19 1.91 -10.88
CA SER A 285 27.55 3.27 -10.49
C SER A 285 27.10 3.55 -9.05
N SER A 286 27.82 4.43 -8.34
CA SER A 286 27.45 4.83 -6.98
C SER A 286 26.01 5.35 -6.88
N PHE A 287 25.51 6.00 -7.94
CA PHE A 287 24.13 6.47 -8.02
C PHE A 287 23.11 5.33 -8.09
N GLU A 288 23.34 4.34 -8.96
CA GLU A 288 22.48 3.15 -9.07
C GLU A 288 22.48 2.36 -7.75
N LEU A 289 23.62 2.29 -7.06
CA LEU A 289 23.71 1.67 -5.73
C LEU A 289 22.88 2.41 -4.68
N ILE A 290 22.92 3.74 -4.65
CA ILE A 290 22.10 4.53 -3.73
C ILE A 290 20.60 4.28 -4.01
N LEU A 291 20.19 4.28 -5.28
CA LEU A 291 18.81 4.03 -5.67
C LEU A 291 18.33 2.63 -5.24
N LEU A 292 19.15 1.59 -5.50
CA LEU A 292 18.85 0.22 -5.08
C LEU A 292 18.83 0.07 -3.56
N GLY A 293 19.74 0.74 -2.85
CA GLY A 293 19.77 0.76 -1.39
C GLY A 293 18.50 1.38 -0.80
N LEU A 294 18.03 2.51 -1.35
CA LEU A 294 16.76 3.12 -0.95
C LEU A 294 15.57 2.20 -1.24
N LEU A 295 15.53 1.54 -2.41
CA LEU A 295 14.49 0.57 -2.74
C LEU A 295 14.47 -0.60 -1.76
N LEU A 296 15.66 -1.10 -1.40
CA LEU A 296 15.80 -2.19 -0.44
C LEU A 296 15.26 -1.80 0.94
N ILE A 297 15.57 -0.59 1.41
CA ILE A 297 15.05 -0.04 2.68
C ILE A 297 13.53 0.06 2.63
N ASP A 298 12.97 0.59 1.55
CA ASP A 298 11.51 0.76 1.41
C ASP A 298 10.78 -0.58 1.47
N VAL A 299 11.23 -1.55 0.66
CA VAL A 299 10.62 -2.89 0.61
C VAL A 299 10.80 -3.61 1.95
N PHE A 300 11.96 -3.48 2.59
CA PHE A 300 12.23 -4.03 3.92
C PHE A 300 11.29 -3.47 4.99
N LEU A 301 11.10 -2.14 5.03
CA LEU A 301 10.20 -1.49 5.98
C LEU A 301 8.75 -1.96 5.81
N VAL A 302 8.27 -2.03 4.56
CA VAL A 302 6.92 -2.54 4.26
C VAL A 302 6.78 -3.99 4.73
N ASN A 303 7.73 -4.86 4.38
CA ASN A 303 7.71 -6.27 4.78
C ASN A 303 7.70 -6.43 6.30
N ILE A 304 8.61 -5.76 7.02
CA ILE A 304 8.68 -5.86 8.48
C ILE A 304 7.35 -5.48 9.11
N ILE A 305 6.74 -4.37 8.70
CA ILE A 305 5.53 -3.90 9.36
C ILE A 305 4.34 -4.77 9.02
N MET A 306 4.20 -5.17 7.76
CA MET A 306 3.13 -6.04 7.31
C MET A 306 3.18 -7.39 8.04
N PHE A 307 4.32 -8.07 8.05
CA PHE A 307 4.43 -9.40 8.64
C PHE A 307 4.48 -9.36 10.17
N THR A 308 5.23 -8.43 10.77
CA THR A 308 5.29 -8.31 12.24
C THR A 308 3.95 -7.85 12.81
N GLY A 309 3.30 -6.86 12.17
CA GLY A 309 1.98 -6.38 12.57
C GLY A 309 0.93 -7.49 12.49
N SER A 310 0.87 -8.21 11.36
CA SER A 310 -0.05 -9.34 11.18
C SER A 310 0.22 -10.47 12.18
N GLY A 311 1.49 -10.80 12.46
CA GLY A 311 1.88 -11.79 13.45
C GLY A 311 1.44 -11.42 14.87
N LYS A 312 1.62 -10.15 15.26
CA LYS A 312 1.15 -9.64 16.56
C LYS A 312 -0.37 -9.68 16.69
N ILE A 313 -1.11 -9.27 15.65
CA ILE A 313 -2.57 -9.32 15.62
C ILE A 313 -3.06 -10.77 15.77
N TYR A 314 -2.44 -11.70 15.06
CA TYR A 314 -2.75 -13.13 15.16
C TYR A 314 -2.51 -13.67 16.57
N GLY A 315 -1.34 -13.40 17.16
CA GLY A 315 -0.99 -13.87 18.50
C GLY A 315 -1.89 -13.29 19.60
N LYS A 316 -2.38 -12.06 19.45
CA LYS A 316 -3.37 -11.47 20.37
C LYS A 316 -4.75 -12.12 20.19
N SER A 317 -5.20 -12.28 18.96
CA SER A 317 -6.48 -12.91 18.65
C SER A 317 -6.56 -14.34 19.17
N PHE A 318 -5.48 -15.11 18.99
CA PHE A 318 -5.38 -16.50 19.46
C PHE A 318 -5.46 -16.60 20.99
N ARG A 319 -4.66 -15.82 21.73
CA ARG A 319 -4.66 -15.82 23.21
C ARG A 319 -6.02 -15.43 23.78
N SER A 320 -6.70 -14.49 23.14
CA SER A 320 -8.05 -14.07 23.55
C SER A 320 -9.09 -15.16 23.29
N GLY A 321 -8.96 -15.91 22.20
CA GLY A 321 -9.76 -17.09 21.93
C GLY A 321 -9.54 -18.19 22.97
N GLN A 322 -8.28 -18.47 23.32
CA GLN A 322 -7.91 -19.47 24.32
C GLN A 322 -8.48 -19.14 25.71
N ARG A 323 -8.31 -17.91 26.20
CA ARG A 323 -8.91 -17.48 27.48
C ARG A 323 -10.43 -17.63 27.53
N ARG A 324 -11.10 -17.42 26.39
CA ARG A 324 -12.55 -17.65 26.27
C ARG A 324 -12.91 -19.12 26.25
N SER A 325 -12.05 -19.98 25.69
CA SER A 325 -12.24 -21.43 25.75
C SER A 325 -12.10 -21.92 27.20
N ASP A 326 -11.04 -21.53 27.89
CA ASP A 326 -10.76 -21.97 29.26
C ASP A 326 -11.82 -21.43 30.25
N GLY A 327 -12.21 -20.15 30.12
CA GLY A 327 -13.31 -19.59 30.89
C GLY A 327 -14.66 -20.19 30.50
N GLY A 328 -14.83 -20.52 29.22
CA GLY A 328 -16.04 -21.12 28.68
C GLY A 328 -16.24 -22.58 29.07
N GLU A 329 -15.16 -23.34 29.30
CA GLU A 329 -15.23 -24.67 29.93
C GLU A 329 -15.73 -24.57 31.36
N ARG A 330 -15.21 -23.62 32.15
CA ARG A 330 -15.74 -23.36 33.50
C ARG A 330 -17.23 -22.99 33.50
N TRP A 331 -17.68 -22.21 32.51
CA TRP A 331 -19.10 -21.91 32.33
C TRP A 331 -19.89 -23.10 31.77
N ARG A 332 -19.30 -23.92 30.91
CA ARG A 332 -19.92 -25.14 30.39
C ARG A 332 -20.09 -26.19 31.46
N ASP A 333 -19.13 -26.35 32.38
CA ASP A 333 -19.24 -27.26 33.52
C ASP A 333 -20.36 -26.80 34.46
N THR A 334 -20.44 -25.48 34.70
CA THR A 334 -21.53 -24.87 35.46
C THR A 334 -22.90 -25.04 34.75
N LEU A 335 -22.95 -24.93 33.42
CA LEU A 335 -24.19 -25.05 32.64
C LEU A 335 -24.59 -26.51 32.35
N GLN A 336 -23.64 -27.43 32.23
CA GLN A 336 -23.88 -28.87 32.09
C GLN A 336 -24.41 -29.46 33.40
N ALA A 337 -24.04 -28.90 34.55
CA ALA A 337 -24.72 -29.19 35.81
C ALA A 337 -26.21 -28.76 35.82
N VAL A 338 -26.63 -27.86 34.93
CA VAL A 338 -27.99 -27.29 34.88
C VAL A 338 -28.83 -27.82 33.71
N ARG A 339 -28.23 -28.36 32.64
CA ARG A 339 -29.00 -28.97 31.52
C ARG A 339 -28.31 -30.18 30.88
N PRO A 340 -28.87 -31.39 31.05
CA PRO A 340 -28.50 -32.54 30.24
C PRO A 340 -29.25 -32.47 28.91
N GLY A 341 -28.55 -32.11 27.82
CA GLY A 341 -29.15 -32.21 26.47
C GLY A 341 -28.56 -31.29 25.40
N GLY A 342 -27.41 -31.68 24.85
CA GLY A 342 -27.06 -31.58 23.42
C GLY A 342 -27.02 -30.20 22.72
N ARG A 343 -25.83 -29.81 22.26
CA ARG A 343 -25.43 -29.71 20.83
C ARG A 343 -24.08 -28.98 20.72
N THR A 344 -23.20 -29.54 19.89
CA THR A 344 -21.83 -29.10 19.61
C THR A 344 -21.77 -27.73 18.91
N ALA A 345 -21.07 -26.78 19.51
CA ALA A 345 -20.79 -25.46 18.94
C ALA A 345 -19.69 -25.53 17.88
N ARG A 346 -19.92 -24.95 16.70
CA ARG A 346 -18.92 -24.83 15.62
C ARG A 346 -17.80 -23.87 16.05
N GLY A 347 -16.56 -24.35 15.94
CA GLY A 347 -15.35 -23.62 16.30
C GLY A 347 -15.09 -22.38 15.46
N PHE A 348 -14.46 -21.40 16.09
CA PHE A 348 -14.04 -20.13 15.51
C PHE A 348 -12.93 -20.33 14.45
N ASN A 349 -13.19 -19.90 13.22
CA ASN A 349 -12.19 -19.84 12.14
C ASN A 349 -11.31 -18.57 12.28
N ASN A 350 -10.01 -18.77 12.49
CA ASN A 350 -8.95 -17.77 12.67
C ASN A 350 -8.71 -16.86 11.44
N PHE A 351 -8.08 -15.70 11.64
CA PHE A 351 -7.67 -14.71 10.62
C PHE A 351 -6.99 -15.33 9.38
N TRP A 352 -5.99 -16.20 9.57
CA TRP A 352 -5.35 -16.95 8.47
C TRP A 352 -6.28 -18.01 7.86
N GLY A 353 -7.16 -18.62 8.65
CA GLY A 353 -8.19 -19.54 8.16
C GLY A 353 -9.27 -18.85 7.31
N ARG A 354 -9.59 -17.59 7.61
CA ARG A 354 -10.51 -16.73 6.84
C ARG A 354 -9.88 -16.13 5.58
N MET A 355 -8.56 -16.18 5.44
CA MET A 355 -7.89 -15.84 4.17
C MET A 355 -8.04 -16.95 3.11
N ARG A 356 -8.44 -18.17 3.47
CA ARG A 356 -8.91 -19.17 2.47
C ARG A 356 -10.17 -18.65 1.76
N PRO A 357 -10.37 -18.90 0.46
CA PRO A 357 -11.55 -18.44 -0.28
C PRO A 357 -12.85 -18.93 0.37
N TYR A 358 -13.51 -18.04 1.12
CA TYR A 358 -14.90 -18.16 1.57
C TYR A 358 -15.80 -18.61 0.42
N HIS A 359 -16.39 -19.80 0.55
CA HIS A 359 -17.54 -20.21 -0.25
C HIS A 359 -18.78 -19.37 0.16
N GLY A 360 -19.03 -18.30 -0.59
CA GLY A 360 -20.34 -17.90 -1.11
C GLY A 360 -21.46 -17.35 -0.20
N GLN A 361 -21.61 -17.69 1.08
CA GLN A 361 -22.94 -17.55 1.72
C GLN A 361 -23.20 -16.34 2.64
N THR A 362 -22.24 -15.48 2.98
CA THR A 362 -22.46 -14.43 4.00
C THR A 362 -22.27 -12.97 3.56
N LEU A 363 -21.89 -12.69 2.31
CA LEU A 363 -21.68 -11.30 1.85
C LEU A 363 -22.97 -10.48 1.69
N GLN A 364 -24.14 -11.12 1.52
CA GLN A 364 -25.43 -10.40 1.44
C GLN A 364 -25.89 -9.78 2.77
N ALA A 365 -25.47 -10.31 3.93
CA ALA A 365 -25.88 -9.77 5.22
C ALA A 365 -25.12 -8.48 5.60
N GLY A 366 -23.88 -8.30 5.14
CA GLY A 366 -23.08 -7.10 5.42
C GLY A 366 -23.47 -5.88 4.57
N GLN A 367 -23.96 -6.11 3.34
CA GLN A 367 -24.39 -5.03 2.45
C GLN A 367 -25.66 -4.32 2.96
N ASN A 368 -26.58 -5.06 3.59
CA ASN A 368 -27.83 -4.49 4.11
C ASN A 368 -27.65 -3.66 5.39
N VAL A 369 -26.59 -3.90 6.18
CA VAL A 369 -26.30 -3.08 7.38
C VAL A 369 -25.63 -1.76 7.01
N ALA A 370 -24.84 -1.72 5.93
CA ALA A 370 -24.20 -0.49 5.46
C ALA A 370 -25.16 0.45 4.71
N THR A 371 -26.23 -0.07 4.10
CA THR A 371 -27.28 0.74 3.45
C THR A 371 -28.36 1.25 4.41
N GLY A 372 -28.40 0.75 5.65
CA GLY A 372 -29.33 1.20 6.70
C GLY A 372 -28.85 2.41 7.50
N LEU A 373 -27.60 2.85 7.32
CA LEU A 373 -27.10 4.13 7.81
C LEU A 373 -27.53 5.25 6.85
N ASP A 374 -28.81 5.58 6.96
CA ASP A 374 -29.47 6.85 6.70
C ASP A 374 -28.72 7.86 5.79
N GLN A 375 -28.99 7.80 4.49
CA GLN A 375 -28.70 8.86 3.53
C GLN A 375 -29.61 10.11 3.71
N GLY A 376 -30.47 10.16 4.73
CA GLY A 376 -31.50 11.19 4.91
C GLY A 376 -31.09 12.46 5.65
N GLN A 377 -29.90 12.56 6.27
CA GLN A 377 -29.59 13.70 7.17
C GLN A 377 -28.29 14.49 6.90
N ILE A 378 -27.56 14.25 5.82
CA ILE A 378 -26.29 14.97 5.53
C ILE A 378 -26.36 15.80 4.24
N LEU A 379 -27.51 16.42 3.97
CA LEU A 379 -27.65 17.52 3.00
C LEU A 379 -28.66 18.55 3.54
N LYS A 380 -28.26 19.27 4.60
CA LYS A 380 -28.65 20.66 4.89
C LYS A 380 -27.46 21.39 5.49
#